data_AF-A0A815M104-F1
#
_entry.id   AF-A0A815M104-F1
#
_cell.length_a   1.000
_cell.length_b   1.000
_cell.length_c   1.000
_cell.angle_alpha   90.00
_cell.angle_beta   90.00
_cell.angle_gamma   90.00
#
_symmetry.space_group_name_H-M   'P 1'
#
loop_
_entity.id
_entity.type
_entity.pdbx_description
1 polymer ?
#
loop_
_entity_poly.entity_id
_entity_poly.type
_entity_poly.pdbx_seq_one_letter_code
_entity_poly.pdbx_strand_id
1 'polypeptide(L)'
;MTILADQFGSILCVAVIFSDILSIYIHLYALKTNQTCRMAHSPIYDFFMGIWLNPRIRILEQDVDLKMLAEVRLSWLLLFLLIISAALKQYEIFHTITWPMIFILTGQILYINACMKGEECIPVTWDIFYEKWGWMLIYWNLAGVPFVYAFQAYYILVNSLRI
;
A
#
# COMPACT_ATOMS: atom_id res chain seq x y z
N MET A 1 9.59 -16.12 -8.45
CA MET A 1 8.52 -15.28 -7.83
C MET A 1 8.34 -15.53 -6.33
N THR A 2 9.15 -16.39 -5.69
CA THR A 2 9.15 -16.64 -4.23
C THR A 2 10.04 -15.69 -3.44
N ILE A 3 10.82 -14.85 -4.13
CA ILE A 3 11.75 -13.86 -3.53
C ILE A 3 11.02 -12.92 -2.55
N LEU A 4 9.78 -12.52 -2.86
CA LEU A 4 9.01 -11.65 -1.96
C LEU A 4 8.66 -12.35 -0.64
N ALA A 5 8.35 -13.65 -0.70
CA ALA A 5 8.11 -14.46 0.49
C ALA A 5 9.40 -14.69 1.29
N ASP A 6 10.52 -14.93 0.61
CA ASP A 6 11.81 -15.18 1.25
C ASP A 6 12.38 -13.92 1.93
N GLN A 7 12.18 -12.74 1.34
CA GLN A 7 12.70 -11.46 1.84
C GLN A 7 11.64 -10.55 2.47
N PHE A 8 10.52 -11.11 2.94
CA PHE A 8 9.38 -10.35 3.45
C PHE A 8 9.78 -9.27 4.48
N GLY A 9 10.63 -9.64 5.45
CA GLY A 9 11.08 -8.70 6.48
C GLY A 9 11.93 -7.55 5.93
N SER A 10 12.84 -7.83 5.00
CA SER A 10 13.66 -6.78 4.37
C SER A 10 12.82 -5.82 3.55
N ILE A 11 11.85 -6.34 2.79
CA ILE A 11 10.96 -5.51 1.96
C ILE A 11 10.05 -4.65 2.84
N LEU A 12 9.54 -5.19 3.96
CA LEU A 12 8.77 -4.42 4.94
C LEU A 12 9.60 -3.25 5.49
N CYS A 13 10.84 -3.49 5.91
CA CYS A 13 11.71 -2.41 6.41
C CYS A 13 11.96 -1.34 5.34
N VAL A 14 12.20 -1.74 4.09
CA VAL A 14 12.37 -0.80 2.98
C VAL A 14 11.10 0.00 2.74
N ALA A 15 9.92 -0.63 2.78
CA ALA A 15 8.64 0.05 2.59
C ALA A 15 8.39 1.09 3.69
N VAL A 16 8.67 0.75 4.95
CA VAL A 16 8.56 1.68 6.09
C VAL A 16 9.51 2.87 5.91
N ILE A 17 10.81 2.61 5.71
CA ILE A 17 11.82 3.68 5.53
C ILE A 17 11.45 4.57 4.33
N PHE A 18 11.03 3.97 3.22
CA PHE A 18 10.62 4.71 2.04
C PHE A 18 9.39 5.58 2.29
N SER A 19 8.39 5.06 3.00
CA SER A 19 7.18 5.82 3.36
C SER A 19 7.50 7.01 4.27
N ASP A 20 8.41 6.84 5.23
CA ASP A 20 8.87 7.89 6.13
C ASP A 20 9.62 8.99 5.35
N ILE A 21 10.57 8.61 4.49
CA ILE A 21 11.31 9.55 3.65
C ILE A 21 10.37 10.32 2.72
N LEU A 22 9.43 9.62 2.07
CA LEU A 22 8.46 10.23 1.15
C LEU A 22 7.56 11.23 1.87
N SER A 23 7.10 10.92 3.08
CA SER A 23 6.27 11.83 3.88
C SER A 23 7.00 13.12 4.22
N ILE A 24 8.28 13.03 4.62
CA ILE A 24 9.13 14.19 4.92
C ILE A 24 9.33 15.02 3.65
N TYR A 25 9.65 14.36 2.53
CA TYR A 25 9.85 15.02 1.25
C TYR A 25 8.60 15.80 0.80
N ILE A 26 7.43 15.18 0.82
CA ILE A 26 6.16 15.81 0.43
C ILE A 26 5.81 16.97 1.37
N HIS A 27 6.03 16.81 2.68
CA HIS A 27 5.77 17.86 3.65
C HIS A 27 6.64 19.10 3.39
N LEU A 28 7.96 18.92 3.22
CA LEU A 28 8.89 20.02 2.92
C LEU A 28 8.60 20.65 1.55
N TYR A 29 8.27 19.85 0.54
CA TYR A 29 7.93 20.34 -0.79
C TYR A 29 6.64 21.17 -0.78
N ALA A 30 5.62 20.73 -0.03
CA ALA A 30 4.35 21.46 0.12
C ALA A 30 4.55 22.82 0.81
N LEU A 31 5.41 22.88 1.84
CA LEU A 31 5.79 24.13 2.51
C LEU A 31 6.51 25.09 1.54
N LYS A 32 7.47 24.59 0.76
CA LYS A 32 8.21 25.42 -0.20
C LYS A 32 7.33 25.97 -1.33
N THR A 33 6.33 25.19 -1.75
CA THR A 33 5.44 25.54 -2.87
C THR A 33 4.17 26.28 -2.40
N ASN A 34 4.02 26.51 -1.09
CA ASN A 34 2.84 27.12 -0.45
C ASN A 34 1.50 26.46 -0.87
N GLN A 35 1.48 25.15 -1.16
CA GLN A 35 0.27 24.41 -1.53
C GLN A 35 -0.52 23.90 -0.32
N THR A 36 -0.56 24.70 0.75
CA THR A 36 -1.13 24.30 2.03
C THR A 36 -2.65 24.38 2.00
N CYS A 37 -3.32 23.33 2.46
CA CYS A 37 -4.76 23.28 2.63
C CYS A 37 -5.10 23.02 4.10
N ARG A 38 -6.03 23.80 4.67
CA ARG A 38 -6.63 23.56 6.01
C ARG A 38 -5.60 23.19 7.09
N MET A 39 -4.75 24.14 7.46
CA MET A 39 -3.72 23.94 8.49
C MET A 39 -4.34 23.98 9.89
N ALA A 40 -3.85 23.13 10.80
CA ALA A 40 -4.22 23.15 12.21
C ALA A 40 -3.27 24.00 13.07
N HIS A 41 -2.16 24.48 12.49
CA HIS A 41 -1.14 25.31 13.14
C HIS A 41 -0.34 24.57 14.24
N SER A 42 -0.33 23.24 14.20
CA SER A 42 0.52 22.39 15.02
C SER A 42 1.44 21.57 14.12
N PRO A 43 2.78 21.74 14.18
CA PRO A 43 3.69 21.16 13.21
C PRO A 43 3.66 19.62 13.20
N ILE A 44 3.48 19.00 14.37
CA ILE A 44 3.40 17.52 14.49
C ILE A 44 2.09 17.01 13.86
N TYR A 45 0.97 17.68 14.15
CA TYR A 45 -0.33 17.28 13.63
C TYR A 45 -0.43 17.50 12.11
N ASP A 46 0.07 18.63 11.63
CA ASP A 46 0.08 18.96 10.20
C ASP A 46 1.03 18.05 9.41
N PHE A 47 2.08 17.51 10.03
CA PHE A 47 2.89 16.44 9.44
C PHE A 47 2.13 15.11 9.35
N PHE A 48 1.48 14.70 10.45
CA PHE A 48 0.74 13.44 10.54
C PHE A 48 -0.44 13.39 9.56
N MET A 49 -1.32 14.40 9.62
CA MET A 49 -2.49 14.51 8.76
C MET A 49 -2.16 15.03 7.35
N GLY A 50 -1.01 15.67 7.18
CA GLY A 50 -0.59 16.24 5.90
C GLY A 50 -1.01 17.69 5.71
N ILE A 51 -0.32 18.34 4.79
CA ILE A 51 -0.48 19.76 4.45
C ILE A 51 -1.13 19.95 3.08
N TRP A 52 -0.91 18.99 2.17
CA TRP A 52 -1.32 19.08 0.77
C TRP A 52 -2.44 18.07 0.48
N LEU A 53 -3.51 18.51 -0.18
CA LEU A 53 -4.66 17.65 -0.47
C LEU A 53 -4.31 16.54 -1.47
N ASN A 54 -3.85 16.92 -2.67
CA ASN A 54 -3.57 16.03 -3.80
C ASN A 54 -2.28 16.47 -4.52
N PRO A 55 -1.13 15.88 -4.17
CA PRO A 55 0.13 16.14 -4.85
C PRO A 55 0.11 15.56 -6.26
N ARG A 56 0.30 16.46 -7.23
CA ARG A 56 0.40 16.09 -8.64
C ARG A 56 1.84 16.24 -9.10
N ILE A 57 2.41 15.16 -9.62
CA ILE A 57 3.70 15.19 -10.32
C ILE A 57 3.42 15.05 -11.80
N ARG A 58 4.04 15.91 -12.60
CA ARG A 58 3.99 15.82 -14.06
C ARG A 58 4.98 14.76 -14.52
N ILE A 59 4.49 13.60 -14.90
CA ILE A 59 5.28 12.48 -15.41
C ILE A 59 4.88 12.26 -16.86
N LEU A 60 5.85 12.32 -17.78
CA LEU A 60 5.62 12.01 -19.21
C LEU A 60 4.45 12.80 -19.84
N GLU A 61 4.43 14.11 -19.60
CA GLU A 61 3.40 15.07 -20.05
C GLU A 61 2.01 14.94 -19.40
N GLN A 62 1.80 13.98 -18.49
CA GLN A 62 0.55 13.78 -17.77
C GLN A 62 0.70 14.14 -16.28
N ASP A 63 -0.31 14.81 -15.72
CA ASP A 63 -0.35 15.11 -14.29
C ASP A 63 -0.85 13.87 -13.55
N VAL A 64 0.05 13.15 -12.89
CA VAL A 64 -0.27 11.96 -12.08
C VAL A 64 -0.52 12.39 -10.64
N ASP A 65 -1.71 12.05 -10.15
CA ASP A 65 -2.06 12.20 -8.73
C ASP A 65 -1.41 11.08 -7.92
N LEU A 66 -0.43 11.45 -7.08
CA LEU A 66 0.33 10.48 -6.28
C LEU A 66 -0.54 9.74 -5.27
N LYS A 67 -1.58 10.42 -4.79
CA LYS A 67 -2.47 9.85 -3.78
C LYS A 67 -3.30 8.72 -4.36
N MET A 68 -3.88 8.95 -5.55
CA MET A 68 -4.59 7.91 -6.31
C MET A 68 -3.65 6.73 -6.61
N LEU A 69 -2.44 7.03 -7.11
CA LEU A 69 -1.46 6.00 -7.44
C LEU A 69 -1.10 5.14 -6.22
N ALA A 70 -0.83 5.77 -5.08
CA ALA A 70 -0.48 5.09 -3.84
C ALA A 70 -1.67 4.25 -3.33
N GLU A 71 -2.86 4.83 -3.26
CA GLU A 71 -4.08 4.20 -2.74
C GLU A 71 -4.42 2.91 -3.49
N VAL A 72 -4.48 2.97 -4.82
CA VAL A 72 -5.09 1.90 -5.62
C VAL A 72 -4.04 1.00 -6.25
N ARG A 73 -3.08 1.61 -6.96
CA ARG A 73 -2.20 0.87 -7.85
C ARG A 73 -1.01 0.26 -7.13
N LEU A 74 -0.39 0.98 -6.21
CA LEU A 74 0.76 0.45 -5.47
C LEU A 74 0.32 -0.49 -4.34
N SER A 75 -0.60 -0.05 -3.48
CA SER A 75 -1.00 -0.80 -2.28
C SER A 75 -1.60 -2.17 -2.59
N TRP A 76 -2.66 -2.20 -3.41
CA TRP A 76 -3.40 -3.44 -3.68
C TRP A 76 -2.67 -4.40 -4.60
N LEU A 77 -1.87 -3.88 -5.54
CA LEU A 77 -1.06 -4.71 -6.42
C LEU A 77 0.10 -5.34 -5.65
N LEU A 78 0.77 -4.60 -4.77
CA LEU A 78 1.81 -5.16 -3.91
C LEU A 78 1.25 -6.24 -2.98
N LEU A 79 0.09 -6.00 -2.37
CA LEU A 79 -0.62 -7.01 -1.57
C LEU A 79 -0.88 -8.31 -2.36
N PHE A 80 -1.39 -8.17 -3.58
CA PHE A 80 -1.66 -9.31 -4.45
C PHE A 80 -0.39 -10.10 -4.79
N LEU A 81 0.71 -9.40 -5.11
CA LEU A 81 2.00 -10.04 -5.37
C LEU A 81 2.55 -10.76 -4.14
N LEU A 82 2.39 -10.18 -2.94
CA LEU A 82 2.80 -10.81 -1.69
C LEU A 82 2.04 -12.12 -1.42
N ILE A 83 0.72 -12.11 -1.63
CA ILE A 83 -0.13 -13.31 -1.42
C ILE A 83 0.19 -14.40 -2.45
N ILE A 84 0.38 -14.05 -3.73
CA ILE A 84 0.82 -15.02 -4.75
C ILE A 84 2.19 -15.59 -4.41
N SER A 85 3.12 -14.74 -3.97
CA SER A 85 4.46 -15.19 -3.59
C SER A 85 4.41 -16.19 -2.44
N ALA A 86 3.58 -15.94 -1.42
CA ALA A 86 3.36 -16.86 -0.32
C ALA A 86 2.73 -18.20 -0.77
N ALA A 87 1.75 -18.17 -1.66
CA ALA A 87 1.13 -19.37 -2.21
C ALA A 87 2.11 -20.21 -3.05
N LEU A 88 2.93 -19.54 -3.88
CA LEU A 88 3.99 -20.20 -4.65
C LEU A 88 5.07 -20.79 -3.74
N LYS A 89 5.40 -20.11 -2.65
CA LYS A 89 6.35 -20.64 -1.65
C LYS A 89 5.79 -21.87 -0.94
N GLN A 90 4.49 -21.89 -0.65
CA GLN A 90 3.83 -23.08 -0.11
C GLN A 90 3.93 -24.25 -1.10
N TYR A 91 3.67 -24.01 -2.39
CA TYR A 91 3.81 -25.04 -3.41
C TYR A 91 5.26 -25.53 -3.57
N GLU A 92 6.25 -24.65 -3.45
CA GLU A 92 7.68 -25.01 -3.53
C GLU A 92 8.09 -25.95 -2.38
N ILE A 93 7.61 -25.68 -1.15
CA ILE A 93 8.02 -26.44 0.05
C ILE A 93 7.24 -27.75 0.19
N PHE A 94 5.92 -27.73 -0.04
CA PHE A 94 5.03 -28.87 0.25
C PHE A 94 4.55 -29.61 -1.00
N HIS A 95 4.91 -29.14 -2.20
CA HIS A 95 4.36 -29.61 -3.48
C HIS A 95 2.83 -29.60 -3.57
N THR A 96 2.17 -28.93 -2.64
CA THR A 96 0.72 -28.83 -2.52
C THR A 96 0.35 -27.45 -1.99
N ILE A 97 -0.81 -26.95 -2.42
CA ILE A 97 -1.37 -25.70 -1.90
C ILE A 97 -2.54 -26.09 -1.01
N THR A 98 -2.52 -25.61 0.23
CA THR A 98 -3.56 -25.92 1.22
C THR A 98 -4.88 -25.22 0.87
N TRP A 99 -6.01 -25.86 1.20
CA TRP A 99 -7.34 -25.27 0.97
C TRP A 99 -7.52 -23.85 1.55
N PRO A 100 -7.03 -23.55 2.78
CA PRO A 100 -7.08 -22.19 3.31
C PRO A 100 -6.33 -21.17 2.45
N MET A 101 -5.19 -21.54 1.88
CA MET A 101 -4.41 -20.66 0.99
C MET A 101 -5.18 -20.35 -0.30
N ILE A 102 -5.85 -21.35 -0.88
CA ILE A 102 -6.68 -21.17 -2.08
C ILE A 102 -7.85 -20.22 -1.80
N PHE A 103 -8.48 -20.34 -0.63
CA PHE A 103 -9.55 -19.44 -0.20
C PHE A 103 -9.07 -17.98 -0.12
N ILE A 104 -7.95 -17.73 0.56
CA ILE A 104 -7.35 -16.38 0.65
C ILE A 104 -6.98 -15.83 -0.73
N LEU A 105 -6.34 -16.65 -1.57
CA LEU A 105 -5.93 -16.25 -2.91
C LEU A 105 -7.13 -15.88 -3.78
N THR A 106 -8.22 -16.63 -3.68
CA THR A 106 -9.47 -16.36 -4.42
C THR A 106 -10.11 -15.06 -3.95
N GLY A 107 -10.18 -14.84 -2.63
CA GLY A 107 -10.66 -13.57 -2.06
C GLY A 107 -9.85 -12.37 -2.55
N GLN A 108 -8.53 -12.48 -2.56
CA GLN A 108 -7.66 -11.40 -3.03
C GLN A 108 -7.82 -11.13 -4.53
N ILE A 109 -7.95 -12.16 -5.37
CA ILE A 109 -8.18 -12.01 -6.81
C ILE A 109 -9.49 -11.27 -7.07
N LEU A 110 -10.56 -11.67 -6.38
CA LEU A 110 -11.86 -11.01 -6.52
C LEU A 110 -11.79 -9.54 -6.08
N TYR A 111 -11.10 -9.28 -4.97
CA TYR A 111 -10.95 -7.94 -4.42
C TYR A 111 -10.14 -7.02 -5.33
N ILE A 112 -8.94 -7.42 -5.76
CA ILE A 112 -8.13 -6.58 -6.66
C ILE A 112 -8.83 -6.35 -7.99
N ASN A 113 -9.51 -7.36 -8.53
CA ASN A 113 -10.28 -7.22 -9.75
C ASN A 113 -11.43 -6.23 -9.60
N ALA A 114 -12.11 -6.20 -8.44
CA ALA A 114 -13.13 -5.20 -8.15
C ALA A 114 -12.53 -3.79 -8.06
N CYS A 115 -11.39 -3.61 -7.38
CA CYS A 115 -10.71 -2.32 -7.26
C CYS A 115 -10.24 -1.78 -8.63
N MET A 116 -9.70 -2.65 -9.49
CA MET A 116 -9.23 -2.23 -10.82
C MET A 116 -10.37 -1.92 -11.78
N LYS A 117 -11.51 -2.61 -11.65
CA LYS A 117 -12.70 -2.34 -12.48
C LYS A 117 -13.52 -1.14 -12.02
N GLY A 118 -13.51 -0.86 -10.72
CA GLY A 118 -14.22 0.26 -10.09
C GLY A 118 -13.30 1.42 -9.72
N GLU A 119 -12.20 1.61 -10.44
CA GLU A 119 -11.23 2.70 -10.18
C GLU A 119 -11.93 4.07 -10.22
N GLU A 120 -13.00 4.22 -11.00
CA GLU A 120 -13.84 5.41 -11.08
C GLU A 120 -14.63 5.72 -9.80
N CYS A 121 -14.84 4.74 -8.92
CA CYS A 121 -15.52 4.92 -7.63
C CYS A 121 -14.57 5.40 -6.53
N ILE A 122 -13.26 5.43 -6.78
CA ILE A 122 -12.25 5.74 -5.77
C ILE A 122 -12.08 7.26 -5.55
N PRO A 123 -12.14 8.12 -6.58
CA PRO A 123 -12.06 9.57 -6.39
C PRO A 123 -13.12 10.18 -5.48
N VAL A 124 -14.28 9.51 -5.32
CA VAL A 124 -15.36 9.99 -4.44
C VAL A 124 -15.20 9.54 -2.98
N THR A 125 -14.17 8.74 -2.68
CA THR A 125 -13.89 8.32 -1.31
C THR A 125 -13.37 9.48 -0.46
N TRP A 126 -13.56 9.37 0.85
CA TRP A 126 -13.16 10.40 1.81
C TRP A 126 -11.66 10.67 1.74
N ASP A 127 -10.88 9.60 1.64
CA ASP A 127 -9.43 9.64 1.60
C ASP A 127 -8.98 10.53 0.44
N ILE A 128 -9.51 10.34 -0.77
CA ILE A 128 -9.15 11.15 -1.94
C ILE A 128 -9.70 12.58 -1.89
N PHE A 129 -11.00 12.74 -1.63
CA PHE A 129 -11.68 14.04 -1.78
C PHE A 129 -11.39 15.02 -0.64
N TYR A 130 -11.30 14.55 0.60
CA TYR A 130 -11.32 15.41 1.79
C TYR A 130 -10.04 15.35 2.60
N GLU A 131 -9.47 14.16 2.78
CA GLU A 131 -8.31 13.98 3.64
C GLU A 131 -7.03 14.48 2.98
N LYS A 132 -6.10 15.03 3.76
CA LYS A 132 -4.83 15.54 3.22
C LYS A 132 -3.82 14.39 3.14
N TRP A 133 -2.93 14.42 2.17
CA TRP A 133 -1.92 13.38 2.02
C TRP A 133 -0.74 13.63 2.95
N GLY A 134 -0.84 13.08 4.16
CA GLY A 134 0.18 13.15 5.22
C GLY A 134 0.89 11.83 5.47
N TRP A 135 1.73 11.81 6.51
CA TRP A 135 2.41 10.58 6.94
C TRP A 135 1.44 9.42 7.16
N MET A 136 0.28 9.67 7.77
CA MET A 136 -0.72 8.62 8.05
C MET A 136 -1.12 7.85 6.79
N LEU A 137 -1.59 8.55 5.75
CA LEU A 137 -2.02 7.92 4.49
C LEU A 137 -0.84 7.35 3.70
N ILE A 138 0.31 8.04 3.67
CA ILE A 138 1.50 7.56 2.94
C ILE A 138 2.00 6.25 3.54
N TYR A 139 2.16 6.20 4.86
CA TYR A 139 2.58 5.00 5.59
C TYR A 139 1.56 3.88 5.42
N TRP A 140 0.27 4.20 5.58
CA TRP A 140 -0.80 3.21 5.48
C TRP A 140 -0.85 2.57 4.09
N ASN A 141 -0.75 3.36 3.02
CA ASN A 141 -0.82 2.84 1.66
C ASN A 141 0.44 2.03 1.30
N LEU A 142 1.64 2.55 1.60
CA LEU A 142 2.88 1.89 1.17
C LEU A 142 3.29 0.72 2.05
N ALA A 143 3.00 0.74 3.35
CA ALA A 143 3.45 -0.27 4.31
C ALA A 143 2.30 -0.93 5.08
N GLY A 144 1.24 -0.20 5.43
CA GLY A 144 0.10 -0.74 6.18
C GLY A 144 -0.67 -1.81 5.38
N VAL A 145 -1.42 -1.37 4.38
CA VAL A 145 -2.29 -2.19 3.52
C VAL A 145 -1.58 -3.44 2.99
N PRO A 146 -0.43 -3.34 2.29
CA PRO A 146 0.16 -4.51 1.64
C PRO A 146 0.71 -5.55 2.63
N PHE A 147 1.28 -5.15 3.76
CA PHE A 147 1.93 -6.10 4.66
C PHE A 147 1.00 -6.60 5.77
N VAL A 148 0.13 -5.74 6.30
CA VAL A 148 -0.84 -6.14 7.32
C VAL A 148 -1.89 -7.06 6.71
N TYR A 149 -2.42 -6.72 5.52
CA TYR A 149 -3.39 -7.59 4.85
C TYR A 149 -2.75 -8.79 4.15
N ALA A 150 -1.43 -8.92 4.09
CA ALA A 150 -0.80 -10.17 3.67
C ALA A 150 -0.67 -11.18 4.82
N PHE A 151 -0.89 -10.75 6.07
CA PHE A 151 -0.61 -11.53 7.28
C PHE A 151 -1.25 -12.92 7.25
N GLN A 152 -2.51 -13.05 6.83
CA GLN A 152 -3.20 -14.34 6.79
C GLN A 152 -2.53 -15.35 5.83
N ALA A 153 -2.01 -14.89 4.69
CA ALA A 153 -1.32 -15.78 3.74
C ALA A 153 0.02 -16.26 4.32
N TYR A 154 0.79 -15.37 4.95
CA TYR A 154 2.04 -15.73 5.61
C TYR A 154 1.82 -16.60 6.86
N TYR A 155 0.75 -16.36 7.60
CA TYR A 155 0.35 -17.21 8.73
C TYR A 155 0.04 -18.64 8.26
N ILE A 156 -0.70 -18.80 7.16
CA ILE A 156 -0.98 -20.12 6.59
C ILE A 156 0.31 -20.80 6.12
N LEU A 157 1.19 -20.06 5.42
CA LEU A 157 2.48 -20.57 4.96
C LEU A 157 3.35 -21.12 6.11
N VAL A 158 3.42 -20.40 7.24
CA VAL A 158 4.21 -20.81 8.40
C VAL A 158 3.55 -21.96 9.16
N ASN A 159 2.23 -21.97 9.34
CA ASN A 159 1.57 -23.03 10.10
C ASN A 159 1.36 -24.31 9.30
N SER A 160 1.31 -24.26 7.97
CA SER A 160 1.34 -25.47 7.16
C SER A 160 2.65 -26.25 7.30
N LEU A 161 3.73 -25.65 7.86
CA LEU A 161 4.98 -26.34 8.20
C LEU A 161 4.86 -27.29 9.39
N ARG A 162 3.79 -27.20 10.19
CA ARG A 162 3.65 -27.94 11.46
C ARG A 162 2.69 -29.13 11.39
N ILE A 163 2.21 -29.47 10.20
CA ILE A 163 1.36 -30.65 9.93
C ILE A 163 2.21 -31.66 9.19
#